data_AF-A0A7R9DT63-F1
#
_entry.id   AF-A0A7R9DT63-F1
#
_cell.length_a   1.000
_cell.length_b   1.000
_cell.length_c   1.000
_cell.angle_alpha   90.00
_cell.angle_beta   90.00
_cell.angle_gamma   90.00
#
_symmetry.space_group_name_H-M   'P 1'
#
loop_
_entity.id
_entity.type
_entity.pdbx_description
1 polymer ?
#
loop_
_entity_poly.entity_id
_entity_poly.type
_entity_poly.pdbx_seq_one_letter_code
_entity_poly.pdbx_strand_id
1 'polypeptide(L)'
;MKDIALFLAPTVRGLFQRAISQSGSVLNPWAYVDIASAQTRAQQLTQLLGYSAEDNNDIYNFLMGASSENITIQQSNVTTERRASEGLAFVPTAEKTTGSGGEVFLPASPLEILKSGNFTRVPYITGFCSTEGKFLVSTITSDTWDQLNNDFESFLPYDLNLTIGTTESQHAAALVKKTYFGNETASIANVEQYIK
;
A
#
# COMPACT_ATOMS: atom_id res chain seq x y z
N MET A 1 -7.27 -9.16 4.08
CA MET A 1 -6.25 -8.13 4.42
C MET A 1 -6.52 -7.42 5.76
N LYS A 2 -7.73 -7.48 6.34
CA LYS A 2 -8.04 -6.85 7.65
C LYS A 2 -7.27 -7.47 8.83
N ASP A 3 -6.90 -8.74 8.73
CA ASP A 3 -6.37 -9.50 9.88
C ASP A 3 -4.93 -9.17 10.25
N ILE A 4 -4.20 -8.50 9.36
CA ILE A 4 -2.79 -8.22 9.61
C ILE A 4 -2.57 -7.09 10.60
N ALA A 5 -3.49 -6.13 10.65
CA ALA A 5 -3.44 -4.99 11.57
C ALA A 5 -4.11 -5.26 12.91
N LEU A 6 -4.77 -6.43 13.08
CA LEU A 6 -5.60 -6.71 14.26
C LEU A 6 -4.81 -6.50 15.56
N PHE A 7 -3.59 -7.03 15.66
CA PHE A 7 -2.80 -6.89 16.88
C PHE A 7 -2.37 -5.45 17.22
N LEU A 8 -2.48 -4.51 16.28
CA LEU A 8 -2.23 -3.08 16.52
C LEU A 8 -3.45 -2.38 17.15
N ALA A 9 -4.66 -2.91 16.96
CA ALA A 9 -5.88 -2.29 17.43
C ALA A 9 -6.02 -2.41 18.96
N PRO A 10 -6.29 -1.31 19.69
CA PRO A 10 -6.52 -1.38 21.13
C PRO A 10 -7.74 -2.21 21.52
N THR A 11 -8.74 -2.26 20.63
CA THR A 11 -10.07 -2.81 20.91
C THR A 11 -10.12 -4.34 20.89
N VAL A 12 -9.09 -4.97 20.31
CA VAL A 12 -8.98 -6.43 20.24
C VAL A 12 -8.12 -7.03 21.35
N ARG A 13 -7.69 -6.23 22.33
CA ARG A 13 -6.87 -6.70 23.45
C ARG A 13 -7.60 -7.80 24.22
N GLY A 14 -6.92 -8.94 24.36
CA GLY A 14 -7.45 -10.11 25.05
C GLY A 14 -8.31 -11.04 24.18
N LEU A 15 -8.63 -10.67 22.94
CA LEU A 15 -9.48 -11.49 22.05
C LEU A 15 -8.75 -12.70 21.46
N PHE A 16 -7.42 -12.68 21.42
CA PHE A 16 -6.59 -13.78 20.94
C PHE A 16 -5.32 -13.90 21.78
N GLN A 17 -4.73 -15.10 21.80
CA GLN A 17 -3.57 -15.42 22.63
C GLN A 17 -2.30 -15.67 21.80
N ARG A 18 -2.43 -15.82 20.48
CA ARG A 18 -1.36 -16.07 19.51
C ARG A 18 -1.79 -15.51 18.14
N ALA A 19 -0.83 -15.13 17.31
CA ALA A 19 -1.10 -14.66 15.95
C ALA A 19 -0.09 -15.25 14.96
N ILE A 20 -0.55 -15.50 13.73
CA ILE A 20 0.28 -15.96 12.61
C ILE A 20 -0.03 -15.07 11.40
N SER A 21 0.98 -14.47 10.78
CA SER A 21 0.84 -13.76 9.51
C SER A 21 1.71 -14.39 8.44
N GLN A 22 1.06 -14.89 7.39
CA GLN A 22 1.69 -15.58 6.28
C GLN A 22 1.75 -14.65 5.07
N SER A 23 2.96 -14.40 4.55
CA SER A 23 3.19 -13.61 3.33
C SER A 23 2.63 -12.18 3.41
N GLY A 24 2.67 -11.58 4.60
CA GLY A 24 2.28 -10.19 4.79
C GLY A 24 2.79 -9.62 6.10
N SER A 25 2.90 -8.29 6.13
CA SER A 25 3.16 -7.44 7.29
C SER A 25 2.36 -6.13 7.18
N VAL A 26 1.99 -5.55 8.33
CA VAL A 26 1.46 -4.17 8.41
C VAL A 26 2.45 -3.12 7.90
N LEU A 27 3.72 -3.50 7.72
CA LEU A 27 4.79 -2.67 7.18
C LEU A 27 5.01 -2.87 5.68
N ASN A 28 4.22 -3.73 5.01
CA ASN A 28 4.30 -3.79 3.56
C ASN A 28 3.78 -2.47 2.94
N PRO A 29 4.39 -1.99 1.85
CA PRO A 29 3.97 -0.75 1.20
C PRO A 29 2.53 -0.81 0.68
N TRP A 30 1.98 -1.99 0.42
CA TRP A 30 0.60 -2.17 -0.01
C TRP A 30 -0.42 -2.31 1.14
N ALA A 31 0.01 -2.33 2.41
CA ALA A 31 -0.86 -2.67 3.54
C ALA A 31 -1.42 -1.46 4.31
N TYR A 32 -0.89 -0.26 4.07
CA TYR A 32 -1.29 0.97 4.77
C TYR A 32 -1.15 2.17 3.83
N VAL A 33 -1.96 3.19 4.06
CA VAL A 33 -1.83 4.49 3.40
C VAL A 33 -2.04 5.61 4.41
N ASP A 34 -1.32 6.72 4.27
CA ASP A 34 -1.55 7.88 5.14
C ASP A 34 -2.91 8.55 4.84
N ILE A 35 -3.39 9.35 5.80
CA ILE A 35 -4.72 9.93 5.74
C ILE A 35 -4.91 10.91 4.57
N ALA A 36 -3.86 11.64 4.17
CA ALA A 36 -3.95 12.60 3.07
C ALA A 36 -4.10 11.84 1.74
N SER A 37 -3.27 10.82 1.53
CA SER A 37 -3.39 9.92 0.39
C SER A 37 -4.74 9.20 0.35
N ALA A 38 -5.28 8.77 1.48
CA ALA A 38 -6.63 8.17 1.56
C ALA A 38 -7.72 9.16 1.11
N GLN A 39 -7.63 10.43 1.51
CA GLN A 39 -8.55 11.49 1.10
C GLN A 39 -8.45 11.79 -0.40
N THR A 40 -7.24 11.90 -0.94
CA THR A 40 -7.01 12.08 -2.38
C THR A 40 -7.62 10.94 -3.19
N ARG A 41 -7.42 9.69 -2.76
CA ARG A 41 -8.00 8.51 -3.43
C ARG A 41 -9.53 8.50 -3.36
N ALA A 42 -10.12 8.93 -2.25
CA ALA A 42 -11.58 9.07 -2.13
C ALA A 42 -12.13 10.15 -3.07
N GLN A 43 -11.44 11.29 -3.20
CA GLN A 43 -11.81 12.36 -4.15
C GLN A 43 -11.68 11.91 -5.61
N GLN A 44 -10.61 11.20 -5.97
CA GLN A 44 -10.46 10.62 -7.31
C GLN A 44 -11.60 9.64 -7.63
N LEU A 45 -12.03 8.83 -6.65
CA LEU A 45 -13.17 7.94 -6.84
C LEU A 45 -14.46 8.72 -7.15
N THR A 46 -14.73 9.84 -6.48
CA THR A 46 -15.91 10.65 -6.83
C THR A 46 -15.79 11.19 -8.26
N GLN A 47 -14.60 11.63 -8.68
CA GLN A 47 -14.38 12.14 -10.03
C GLN A 47 -14.61 11.07 -11.10
N LEU A 48 -14.15 9.84 -10.87
CA LEU A 48 -14.40 8.68 -11.73
C LEU A 48 -15.89 8.32 -11.82
N LEU A 49 -16.66 8.64 -10.78
CA LEU A 49 -18.12 8.51 -10.74
C LEU A 49 -18.84 9.74 -11.33
N GLY A 50 -18.11 10.70 -11.90
CA GLY A 50 -18.66 11.90 -12.54
C GLY A 50 -18.96 13.05 -11.59
N TYR A 51 -18.37 13.06 -10.39
CA TYR A 51 -18.60 14.08 -9.37
C TYR A 51 -17.30 14.68 -8.81
N SER A 52 -17.17 16.00 -8.90
CA SER A 52 -16.01 16.69 -8.35
C SER A 52 -16.32 17.19 -6.94
N ALA A 53 -16.03 16.37 -5.94
CA ALA A 53 -16.27 16.74 -4.55
C ALA A 53 -15.27 17.80 -4.04
N GLU A 54 -15.75 18.74 -3.22
CA GLU A 54 -14.95 19.85 -2.69
C GLU A 54 -14.33 19.55 -1.32
N ASP A 55 -14.99 18.74 -0.48
CA ASP A 55 -14.51 18.40 0.86
C ASP A 55 -14.94 16.98 1.31
N ASN A 56 -14.53 16.58 2.52
CA ASN A 56 -14.82 15.24 3.06
C ASN A 56 -16.32 14.97 3.29
N ASN A 57 -17.11 15.99 3.65
CA ASN A 57 -18.55 15.83 3.84
C ASN A 57 -19.24 15.62 2.49
N ASP A 58 -18.77 16.35 1.48
CA ASP A 58 -19.26 16.24 0.12
C ASP A 58 -18.98 14.86 -0.49
N ILE A 59 -17.73 14.39 -0.33
CA ILE A 59 -17.33 13.01 -0.67
C ILE A 59 -18.27 12.00 0.00
N TYR A 60 -18.48 12.12 1.31
CA TYR A 60 -19.34 11.21 2.07
C TYR A 60 -20.78 11.20 1.54
N ASN A 61 -21.39 12.38 1.40
CA ASN A 61 -22.78 12.51 0.97
C ASN A 61 -23.00 11.94 -0.44
N PHE A 62 -22.09 12.23 -1.36
CA PHE A 62 -22.15 11.69 -2.71
C PHE A 62 -22.01 10.16 -2.73
N LEU A 63 -20.97 9.62 -2.07
CA LEU A 63 -20.71 8.19 -2.08
C LEU A 63 -21.80 7.37 -1.37
N MET A 64 -22.45 7.93 -0.34
CA MET A 64 -23.59 7.29 0.33
C MET A 64 -24.82 7.15 -0.56
N GLY A 65 -24.97 8.00 -1.58
CA GLY A 65 -26.02 7.91 -2.60
C GLY A 65 -25.62 7.14 -3.86
N ALA A 66 -24.34 6.84 -4.04
CA ALA A 66 -23.81 6.18 -5.23
C ALA A 66 -24.09 4.66 -5.24
N SER A 67 -24.18 4.07 -6.43
CA SER A 67 -24.31 2.62 -6.58
C SER A 67 -23.06 1.90 -6.08
N SER A 68 -23.24 0.90 -5.22
CA SER A 68 -22.16 0.03 -4.74
C SER A 68 -21.45 -0.71 -5.88
N GLU A 69 -22.18 -1.05 -6.95
CA GLU A 69 -21.62 -1.65 -8.16
C GLU A 69 -20.66 -0.68 -8.86
N ASN A 70 -21.09 0.58 -9.06
CA ASN A 70 -20.25 1.59 -9.70
C ASN A 70 -19.01 1.91 -8.85
N ILE A 71 -19.15 1.99 -7.52
CA ILE A 71 -18.01 2.13 -6.60
C ILE A 71 -17.04 0.95 -6.78
N THR A 72 -17.56 -0.28 -6.83
CA THR A 72 -16.74 -1.49 -6.96
C THR A 72 -16.01 -1.57 -8.29
N ILE A 73 -16.62 -1.08 -9.37
CA ILE A 73 -16.00 -1.03 -10.70
C ILE A 73 -14.95 0.08 -10.76
N GLN A 74 -15.24 1.27 -10.21
CA GLN A 74 -14.36 2.43 -10.35
C GLN A 74 -13.19 2.44 -9.38
N GLN A 75 -13.27 1.74 -8.23
CA GLN A 75 -12.15 1.72 -7.27
C GLN A 75 -10.84 1.20 -7.86
N SER A 76 -10.87 0.33 -8.88
CA SER A 76 -9.65 -0.17 -9.55
C SER A 76 -9.02 0.85 -10.49
N ASN A 77 -9.77 1.89 -10.87
CA ASN A 77 -9.30 2.97 -11.73
C ASN A 77 -8.78 4.18 -10.93
N VAL A 78 -8.91 4.14 -9.59
CA VAL A 78 -8.33 5.16 -8.72
C VAL A 78 -6.82 5.06 -8.85
N THR A 79 -6.26 6.00 -9.61
CA THR A 79 -4.83 6.06 -9.86
C THR A 79 -4.15 6.48 -8.57
N THR A 80 -3.44 5.56 -7.98
CA THR A 80 -2.49 5.88 -6.96
C THR A 80 -1.35 6.61 -7.69
N GLU A 81 -1.16 7.91 -7.44
CA GLU A 81 -0.36 8.80 -8.31
C GLU A 81 1.13 8.38 -8.42
N ARG A 82 1.56 7.32 -7.73
CA ARG A 82 2.97 6.91 -7.67
C ARG A 82 3.14 5.41 -7.45
N ARG A 83 3.47 4.70 -8.53
CA ARG A 83 4.38 3.53 -8.62
C ARG A 83 3.68 2.21 -8.94
N ALA A 84 4.40 1.40 -9.72
CA ALA A 84 4.13 -0.03 -9.93
C ALA A 84 4.09 -0.85 -8.62
N SER A 85 4.49 -0.27 -7.49
CA SER A 85 4.48 -0.87 -6.15
C SER A 85 3.18 -0.64 -5.36
N GLU A 86 2.26 0.19 -5.85
CA GLU A 86 1.01 0.47 -5.14
C GLU A 86 0.01 -0.65 -5.42
N GLY A 87 -0.36 -1.39 -4.37
CA GLY A 87 -1.31 -2.50 -4.42
C GLY A 87 -2.76 -2.02 -4.52
N LEU A 88 -3.59 -2.31 -3.51
CA LEU A 88 -4.99 -1.90 -3.50
C LEU A 88 -5.15 -0.38 -3.28
N ALA A 89 -6.12 0.24 -3.98
CA ALA A 89 -6.42 1.66 -3.83
C ALA A 89 -6.94 2.01 -2.43
N PHE A 90 -7.80 1.17 -1.85
CA PHE A 90 -8.37 1.39 -0.52
C PHE A 90 -7.84 0.34 0.46
N VAL A 91 -6.99 0.80 1.38
CA VAL A 91 -6.30 0.00 2.39
C VAL A 91 -6.43 0.70 3.75
N PRO A 92 -6.09 0.04 4.88
CA PRO A 92 -6.13 0.68 6.20
C PRO A 92 -5.40 2.03 6.25
N THR A 93 -5.97 2.98 7.00
CA THR A 93 -5.38 4.29 7.30
C THR A 93 -5.60 4.60 8.78
N ALA A 94 -4.84 5.55 9.33
CA ALA A 94 -4.99 5.97 10.71
C ALA A 94 -6.31 6.75 10.91
N GLU A 95 -7.09 6.36 11.90
CA GLU A 95 -8.38 6.92 12.24
C GLU A 95 -8.23 7.97 13.33
N LYS A 96 -8.99 9.06 13.19
CA LYS A 96 -9.15 10.07 14.25
C LYS A 96 -10.46 9.81 14.97
N THR A 97 -10.47 10.00 16.29
CA THR A 97 -11.71 10.01 17.06
C THR A 97 -12.64 11.06 16.50
N THR A 98 -13.76 10.63 15.93
CA THR A 98 -14.86 11.52 15.59
C THR A 98 -15.62 11.82 16.88
N GLY A 99 -16.08 13.07 17.05
CA GLY A 99 -16.76 13.52 18.27
C GLY A 99 -18.04 12.74 18.64
N SER A 100 -18.47 11.79 17.80
CA SER A 100 -19.58 10.87 18.00
C SER A 100 -19.23 9.61 18.80
N GLY A 101 -17.99 9.45 19.27
CA GLY A 101 -17.61 8.33 20.15
C GLY A 101 -17.48 6.98 19.44
N GLY A 102 -17.19 7.00 18.13
CA GLY A 102 -16.92 5.79 17.36
C GLY A 102 -15.68 5.04 17.85
N GLU A 103 -15.71 3.72 17.71
CA GLU A 103 -14.57 2.86 17.98
C GLU A 103 -13.43 3.17 16.99
N VAL A 104 -12.22 3.43 17.50
CA VAL A 104 -11.03 3.67 16.69
C VAL A 104 -10.27 2.35 16.57
N PHE A 105 -10.26 1.75 15.38
CA PHE A 105 -9.55 0.50 15.16
C PHE A 105 -8.04 0.74 15.05
N LEU A 106 -7.61 1.67 14.19
CA LEU A 106 -6.19 2.00 14.00
C LEU A 106 -5.89 3.47 14.39
N PRO A 107 -5.40 3.75 15.61
CA PRO A 107 -5.28 5.13 16.11
C PRO A 107 -4.10 5.94 15.55
N ALA A 108 -3.14 5.29 14.90
CA ALA A 108 -1.92 5.89 14.35
C ALA A 108 -1.35 4.99 13.25
N SER A 109 -0.28 5.41 12.57
CA SER A 109 0.34 4.54 11.57
C SER A 109 0.89 3.25 12.21
N PRO A 110 0.94 2.12 11.48
CA PRO A 110 1.48 0.87 12.00
C PRO A 110 2.89 1.01 12.60
N LEU A 111 3.75 1.79 11.94
CA LEU A 111 5.12 2.02 12.41
C LEU A 111 5.16 2.77 13.75
N GLU A 112 4.31 3.78 13.94
CA GLU A 112 4.22 4.53 15.20
C GLU A 112 3.70 3.64 16.33
N ILE A 113 2.65 2.84 16.07
CA ILE A 113 2.10 1.92 17.07
C ILE A 113 3.16 0.89 17.48
N LEU A 114 3.86 0.28 16.53
CA LEU A 114 4.93 -0.68 16.80
C LEU A 114 6.05 -0.05 17.63
N LYS A 115 6.53 1.15 17.25
CA LYS A 115 7.58 1.87 17.99
C LYS A 115 7.16 2.24 19.42
N SER A 116 5.90 2.62 19.62
CA SER A 116 5.37 2.93 20.94
C SER A 116 5.27 1.71 21.86
N GLY A 117 5.21 0.50 21.29
CA GLY A 117 4.97 -0.73 22.02
C GLY A 117 3.52 -0.91 22.50
N ASN A 118 2.61 0.01 22.13
CA ASN A 118 1.20 0.06 22.56
C ASN A 118 0.27 -0.82 21.69
N PHE A 119 0.68 -2.06 21.46
CA PHE A 119 -0.07 -3.06 20.68
C PHE A 119 -0.27 -4.33 21.50
N THR A 120 -1.11 -5.24 21.02
CA THR A 120 -1.37 -6.53 21.66
C THR A 120 -0.14 -7.43 21.52
N ARG A 121 0.56 -7.67 22.64
CA ARG A 121 1.76 -8.51 22.68
C ARG A 121 1.39 -9.97 22.96
N VAL A 122 1.47 -10.79 21.92
CA VAL A 122 1.28 -12.24 21.99
C VAL A 122 2.40 -12.94 21.22
N PRO A 123 2.66 -14.24 21.45
CA PRO A 123 3.49 -15.02 20.55
C PRO A 123 3.03 -14.87 19.10
N TYR A 124 3.98 -14.51 18.23
CA TYR A 124 3.72 -14.15 16.86
C TYR A 124 4.64 -14.95 15.93
N ILE A 125 4.05 -15.62 14.93
CA ILE A 125 4.78 -16.30 13.87
C ILE A 125 4.56 -15.51 12.58
N THR A 126 5.64 -15.24 11.86
CA THR A 126 5.57 -14.66 10.52
C THR A 126 6.53 -15.36 9.59
N GLY A 127 6.23 -15.35 8.29
CA GLY A 127 7.05 -15.94 7.26
C GLY A 127 6.58 -15.54 5.87
N PHE A 128 7.43 -15.78 4.89
CA PHE A 128 7.20 -15.53 3.47
C PHE A 128 7.84 -16.66 2.65
N CYS A 129 7.42 -16.82 1.40
CA CYS A 129 8.00 -17.78 0.46
C CYS A 129 9.30 -17.22 -0.15
N SER A 130 10.25 -18.08 -0.51
CA SER A 130 11.54 -17.67 -1.11
C SER A 130 11.45 -17.11 -2.54
N THR A 131 10.23 -16.89 -3.06
CA THR A 131 9.96 -16.41 -4.43
C THR A 131 8.55 -15.78 -4.49
N GLU A 132 8.18 -14.94 -3.51
CA GLU A 132 6.86 -14.26 -3.49
C GLU A 132 6.59 -13.48 -4.77
N GLY A 133 7.63 -12.86 -5.36
CA GLY A 133 7.52 -12.05 -6.57
C GLY A 133 6.99 -12.83 -7.78
N LYS A 134 7.06 -14.17 -7.78
CA LYS A 134 6.47 -15.02 -8.83
C LYS A 134 4.98 -14.76 -9.02
N PHE A 135 4.28 -14.38 -7.95
CA PHE A 135 2.87 -14.02 -8.01
C PHE A 135 2.57 -12.89 -9.00
N LEU A 136 3.54 -11.98 -9.22
CA LEU A 136 3.39 -10.80 -10.08
C LEU A 136 3.93 -11.01 -11.49
N VAL A 137 4.61 -12.12 -11.80
CA VAL A 137 5.26 -12.29 -13.10
C VAL A 137 4.26 -12.26 -14.25
N SER A 138 3.05 -12.81 -14.07
CA SER A 138 2.01 -12.79 -15.10
C SER A 138 1.43 -11.41 -15.38
N THR A 139 1.67 -10.42 -14.50
CA THR A 139 1.20 -9.04 -14.69
C THR A 139 2.24 -8.17 -15.38
N ILE A 140 3.47 -8.67 -15.58
CA ILE A 140 4.55 -7.93 -16.24
C ILE A 140 4.36 -7.99 -17.76
N THR A 141 4.28 -6.82 -18.40
CA THR A 141 4.14 -6.67 -19.86
C THR A 141 5.43 -6.14 -20.49
N SER A 142 5.45 -6.05 -21.83
CA SER A 142 6.51 -5.31 -22.55
C SER A 142 6.68 -3.90 -22.01
N ASP A 143 5.56 -3.21 -21.77
CA ASP A 143 5.54 -1.83 -21.32
C ASP A 143 6.10 -1.70 -19.90
N THR A 144 5.86 -2.69 -19.03
CA THR A 144 6.48 -2.75 -17.71
C THR A 144 8.01 -2.85 -17.82
N TRP A 145 8.52 -3.69 -18.74
CA TRP A 145 9.97 -3.80 -18.96
C TRP A 145 10.56 -2.51 -19.52
N ASP A 146 9.88 -1.86 -20.46
CA ASP A 146 10.31 -0.57 -21.01
C ASP A 146 10.36 0.50 -19.93
N GLN A 147 9.32 0.59 -19.09
CA GLN A 147 9.29 1.52 -17.95
C GLN A 147 10.41 1.24 -16.95
N LEU A 148 10.62 -0.02 -16.56
CA LEU A 148 11.67 -0.38 -15.60
C LEU A 148 13.07 -0.08 -16.15
N ASN A 149 13.27 -0.22 -17.47
CA ASN A 149 14.54 0.12 -18.10
C ASN A 149 14.76 1.63 -18.24
N ASN A 150 13.71 2.41 -18.56
CA ASN A 150 13.78 3.84 -18.82
C ASN A 150 13.67 4.72 -17.56
N ASP A 151 12.89 4.29 -16.58
CA ASP A 151 12.61 5.00 -15.33
C ASP A 151 12.46 4.00 -14.16
N PHE A 152 13.58 3.40 -13.75
CA PHE A 152 13.61 2.51 -12.59
C PHE A 152 13.27 3.24 -11.29
N GLU A 153 13.45 4.56 -11.24
CA GLU A 153 13.18 5.36 -10.06
C GLU A 153 11.70 5.30 -9.65
N SER A 154 10.80 5.24 -10.65
CA SER A 154 9.36 5.00 -10.46
C SER A 154 8.99 3.64 -9.86
N PHE A 155 9.92 2.68 -9.79
CA PHE A 155 9.72 1.36 -9.19
C PHE A 155 10.24 1.28 -7.75
N LEU A 156 10.91 2.33 -7.26
CA LEU A 156 11.27 2.37 -5.85
C LEU A 156 10.00 2.33 -4.97
N PRO A 157 10.02 1.66 -3.81
CA PRO A 157 8.92 1.72 -2.85
C PRO A 157 8.76 3.13 -2.26
N TYR A 158 7.51 3.59 -2.07
CA TYR A 158 7.22 4.97 -1.58
C TYR A 158 7.54 5.17 -0.11
N ASP A 159 7.51 4.09 0.65
CA ASP A 159 7.86 4.01 2.07
C ASP A 159 9.36 4.17 2.34
N LEU A 160 10.20 4.24 1.30
CA LEU A 160 11.59 4.73 1.41
C LEU A 160 11.66 6.25 1.71
N ASN A 161 10.55 6.98 1.59
CA ASN A 161 10.46 8.43 1.83
C ASN A 161 11.47 9.25 1.00
N LEU A 162 11.75 8.78 -0.22
CA LEU A 162 12.62 9.44 -1.18
C LEU A 162 11.82 10.37 -2.10
N THR A 163 12.32 11.58 -2.28
CA THR A 163 11.79 12.53 -3.28
C THR A 163 12.36 12.16 -4.64
N ILE A 164 11.48 11.79 -5.57
CA ILE A 164 11.85 11.44 -6.94
C ILE A 164 12.50 12.63 -7.66
N GLY A 165 13.50 12.35 -8.50
CA GLY A 165 14.32 13.33 -9.22
C GLY A 165 15.49 13.87 -8.41
N THR A 166 15.69 13.42 -7.16
CA THR A 166 16.84 13.82 -6.35
C THR A 166 18.05 12.92 -6.60
N THR A 167 19.25 13.41 -6.28
CA THR A 167 20.47 12.57 -6.35
C THR A 167 20.36 11.33 -5.47
N GLU A 168 19.70 11.43 -4.32
CA GLU A 168 19.52 10.32 -3.39
C GLU A 168 18.60 9.24 -3.98
N SER A 169 17.46 9.61 -4.55
CA SER A 169 16.52 8.68 -5.17
C SER A 169 17.11 8.03 -6.43
N GLN A 170 17.82 8.79 -7.26
CA GLN A 170 18.55 8.26 -8.43
C GLN A 170 19.64 7.26 -8.02
N HIS A 171 20.38 7.56 -6.95
CA HIS A 171 21.40 6.64 -6.43
C HIS A 171 20.78 5.36 -5.88
N ALA A 172 19.67 5.46 -5.14
CA ALA A 172 18.92 4.31 -4.66
C ALA A 172 18.39 3.45 -5.82
N ALA A 173 17.81 4.06 -6.85
CA ALA A 173 17.32 3.38 -8.04
C ALA A 173 18.45 2.62 -8.76
N ALA A 174 19.60 3.27 -8.97
CA ALA A 174 20.76 2.65 -9.59
C ALA A 174 21.30 1.47 -8.76
N LEU A 175 21.36 1.61 -7.44
CA LEU A 175 21.80 0.55 -6.54
C LEU A 175 20.86 -0.66 -6.59
N VAL A 176 19.55 -0.43 -6.51
CA VAL A 176 18.54 -1.50 -6.54
C VAL A 176 18.54 -2.18 -7.90
N LYS A 177 18.52 -1.43 -9.00
CA LYS A 177 18.59 -1.97 -10.37
C LYS A 177 19.83 -2.83 -10.56
N LYS A 178 21.01 -2.33 -10.14
CA LYS A 178 22.27 -3.08 -10.22
C LYS A 178 22.26 -4.34 -9.35
N THR A 179 21.61 -4.31 -8.20
CA THR A 179 21.50 -5.47 -7.30
C THR A 179 20.72 -6.60 -7.95
N TYR A 180 19.63 -6.29 -8.66
CA TYR A 180 18.74 -7.30 -9.25
C TYR A 180 19.06 -7.68 -10.70
N PHE A 181 19.59 -6.76 -11.50
CA PHE A 181 19.82 -6.97 -12.95
C PHE A 181 21.29 -6.78 -13.35
N GLY A 182 22.17 -6.40 -12.42
CA GLY A 182 23.57 -6.12 -12.74
C GLY A 182 23.71 -4.99 -13.75
N ASN A 183 24.43 -5.27 -14.84
CA ASN A 183 24.59 -4.36 -15.98
C ASN A 183 23.71 -4.78 -17.18
N GLU A 184 22.82 -5.76 -17.00
CA GLU A 184 21.95 -6.26 -18.07
C GLU A 184 20.68 -5.40 -18.20
N THR A 185 20.11 -5.39 -19.40
CA THR A 185 18.75 -4.90 -19.63
C THR A 185 17.77 -5.83 -18.92
N ALA A 186 16.87 -5.25 -18.13
CA ALA A 186 15.84 -6.02 -17.44
C ALA A 186 14.83 -6.58 -18.46
N SER A 187 14.52 -7.87 -18.35
CA SER A 187 13.60 -8.56 -19.23
C SER A 187 13.06 -9.82 -18.58
N ILE A 188 12.12 -10.49 -19.25
CA ILE A 188 11.62 -11.79 -18.79
C ILE A 188 12.74 -12.84 -18.67
N ALA A 189 13.83 -12.73 -19.43
CA ALA A 189 14.93 -13.69 -19.39
C ALA A 189 15.71 -13.68 -18.07
N ASN A 190 15.74 -12.54 -17.37
CA ASN A 190 16.42 -12.36 -16.09
C ASN A 190 15.47 -12.04 -14.92
N VAL A 191 14.15 -12.21 -15.10
CA VAL A 191 13.12 -11.94 -14.08
C VAL A 191 13.33 -12.72 -12.78
N GLU A 192 13.85 -13.95 -12.86
CA GLU A 192 14.11 -14.80 -11.69
C GLU A 192 15.12 -14.16 -10.72
N GLN A 193 15.93 -13.18 -11.15
CA GLN A 193 16.81 -12.44 -10.25
C GLN A 193 16.04 -11.41 -9.42
N TYR A 194 14.97 -10.85 -9.96
CA TYR A 194 14.16 -9.78 -9.37
C TYR A 194 13.03 -10.27 -8.45
N ILE A 195 12.57 -11.51 -8.64
CA ILE A 195 11.38 -12.06 -7.95
C ILE A 195 11.70 -13.03 -6.78
N LYS A 196 12.98 -13.16 -6.43
CA LYS A 196 13.44 -13.96 -5.28
C LYS A 196 13.03 -13.34 -3.96
#